data_AF-A0A162PYJ2-F1
#
_entry.id   AF-A0A162PYJ2-F1
#
_cell.length_a   1.000
_cell.length_b   1.000
_cell.length_c   1.000
_cell.angle_alpha   90.00
_cell.angle_beta   90.00
_cell.angle_gamma   90.00
#
_symmetry.space_group_name_H-M   'P 1'
#
loop_
_entity.id
_entity.type
_entity.pdbx_description
1 polymer ?
#
loop_
_entity_poly.entity_id
_entity_poly.type
_entity_poly.pdbx_seq_one_letter_code
_entity_poly.pdbx_strand_id
1 'polypeptide(L)'
;MQKLHIFERHIPNRHKSPRWLVRRVEWVERVPNSIEQVAYQIVQLEMALLWTAVTEAWINERETWLTLVASARSERHLAGALISLERHTLVMDEQWTEEKERWVNELLEMVVLPLSHG
;
A
#
# COMPACT_ATOMS: atom_id res chain seq x y z
N MET A 1 6.17 -3.11 8.63
CA MET A 1 5.58 -2.74 7.32
C MET A 1 6.57 -2.86 6.14
N GLN A 2 7.27 -3.99 6.03
CA GLN A 2 8.16 -4.26 4.91
C GLN A 2 7.40 -4.38 3.57
N LYS A 3 6.17 -4.91 3.61
CA LYS A 3 5.32 -5.13 2.42
C LYS A 3 4.98 -3.82 1.69
N LEU A 4 4.65 -2.75 2.42
CA LEU A 4 4.42 -1.42 1.84
C LEU A 4 5.64 -0.92 1.04
N HIS A 5 6.85 -1.03 1.61
CA HIS A 5 8.06 -0.56 0.95
C HIS A 5 8.44 -1.42 -0.28
N ILE A 6 8.18 -2.73 -0.23
CA ILE A 6 8.33 -3.63 -1.39
C ILE A 6 7.38 -3.19 -2.51
N PHE A 7 6.11 -2.96 -2.18
CA PHE A 7 5.14 -2.48 -3.18
C PHE A 7 5.53 -1.12 -3.75
N GLU A 8 5.89 -0.16 -2.89
CA GLU A 8 6.27 1.19 -3.30
C GLU A 8 7.51 1.22 -4.21
N ARG A 9 8.55 0.42 -3.93
CA ARG A 9 9.79 0.44 -4.73
C ARG A 9 9.57 -0.02 -6.17
N HIS A 10 8.59 -0.90 -6.40
CA HIS A 10 8.28 -1.43 -7.73
C HIS A 10 7.43 -0.47 -8.57
N ILE A 11 6.88 0.58 -7.98
CA ILE A 11 6.19 1.66 -8.72
C ILE A 11 7.26 2.64 -9.24
N PRO A 12 7.42 2.84 -10.55
CA PRO A 12 8.45 3.74 -11.07
C PRO A 12 8.23 5.21 -10.64
N ASN A 13 9.30 5.94 -10.31
CA ASN A 13 9.21 7.32 -9.78
C ASN A 13 8.48 8.30 -10.69
N ARG A 14 8.46 8.09 -12.02
CA ARG A 14 7.71 8.93 -12.97
C ARG A 14 6.19 8.91 -12.74
N HIS A 15 5.69 7.91 -12.00
CA HIS A 15 4.28 7.75 -11.65
C HIS A 15 3.96 8.24 -10.23
N LYS A 16 4.91 8.92 -9.59
CA LYS A 16 4.79 9.50 -8.25
C LYS A 16 4.92 11.02 -8.31
N SER A 17 4.28 11.70 -7.36
CA SER A 17 4.34 13.14 -7.20
C SER A 17 5.78 13.61 -6.96
N PRO A 18 6.30 14.58 -7.75
CA PRO A 18 7.63 15.14 -7.52
C PRO A 18 7.81 15.72 -6.11
N ARG A 19 6.73 16.31 -5.54
CA ARG A 19 6.75 16.84 -4.17
C ARG A 19 6.92 15.74 -3.13
N TRP A 20 6.32 14.57 -3.36
CA TRP A 20 6.48 13.43 -2.47
C TRP A 20 7.86 12.79 -2.61
N LEU A 21 8.42 12.72 -3.83
CA LEU A 21 9.75 12.14 -4.06
C LEU A 21 10.85 12.82 -3.23
N VAL A 22 10.76 14.14 -3.01
CA VAL A 22 11.69 14.88 -2.12
C VAL A 22 11.63 14.39 -0.67
N ARG A 23 10.47 13.88 -0.23
CA ARG A 23 10.24 13.35 1.13
C ARG A 23 10.27 11.82 1.21
N ARG A 24 10.52 11.14 0.08
CA ARG A 24 10.49 9.67 0.01
C ARG A 24 11.47 9.04 0.99
N VAL A 25 12.68 9.59 1.10
CA VAL A 25 13.72 9.04 2.00
C VAL A 25 13.22 9.05 3.45
N GLU A 26 12.70 10.18 3.93
CA GLU A 26 12.10 10.30 5.26
C GLU A 26 10.94 9.32 5.46
N TRP A 27 10.10 9.15 4.44
CA TRP A 27 8.96 8.23 4.48
C TRP A 27 9.41 6.76 4.59
N VAL A 28 10.44 6.35 3.85
CA VAL A 28 11.01 4.98 3.88
C VAL A 28 11.72 4.70 5.21
N GLU A 29 12.44 5.69 5.75
CA GLU A 29 13.18 5.55 7.01
C GLU A 29 12.28 5.55 8.25
N ARG A 30 11.04 6.02 8.11
CA ARG A 30 10.10 6.04 9.22
C ARG A 30 9.69 4.63 9.61
N VAL A 31 9.97 4.28 10.87
CA VAL A 31 9.58 3.01 11.49
C VAL A 31 8.28 3.22 12.27
N PRO A 32 7.11 2.81 11.73
CA PRO A 32 5.85 2.95 12.44
C PRO A 32 5.80 1.99 13.63
N ASN A 33 5.28 2.48 14.77
CA ASN A 33 5.11 1.69 16.00
C ASN A 33 3.64 1.46 16.39
N SER A 34 2.69 1.92 15.57
CA SER A 34 1.26 1.72 15.77
C SER A 34 0.52 1.49 14.45
N ILE A 35 -0.67 0.90 14.52
CA ILE A 35 -1.54 0.66 13.36
C ILE A 35 -1.90 1.99 12.66
N GLU A 36 -2.11 3.06 13.42
CA GLU A 36 -2.43 4.38 12.90
C GLU A 36 -1.26 4.97 12.10
N GLN A 37 -0.02 4.79 12.57
CA GLN A 37 1.17 5.24 11.84
C GLN A 37 1.39 4.43 10.55
N VAL A 38 1.10 3.12 10.61
CA VAL A 38 1.08 2.24 9.44
C VAL A 38 0.04 2.72 8.42
N ALA A 39 -1.20 2.94 8.87
CA ALA A 39 -2.30 3.45 8.05
C ALA A 39 -1.93 4.80 7.40
N TYR A 40 -1.33 5.71 8.18
CA TYR A 40 -0.86 6.99 7.69
C TYR A 40 0.17 6.83 6.56
N GLN A 41 1.15 5.93 6.68
CA GLN A 41 2.12 5.68 5.61
C GLN A 41 1.47 5.13 4.33
N ILE A 42 0.46 4.26 4.45
CA ILE A 42 -0.30 3.73 3.30
C ILE A 42 -1.03 4.87 2.58
N VAL A 43 -1.71 5.75 3.32
CA VAL A 43 -2.39 6.92 2.75
C VAL A 43 -1.37 7.86 2.09
N GLN A 44 -0.20 8.07 2.69
CA GLN A 44 0.85 8.90 2.10
C GLN A 44 1.34 8.34 0.76
N LEU A 45 1.45 7.01 0.62
CA LEU A 45 1.77 6.39 -0.67
C LEU A 45 0.65 6.59 -1.68
N GLU A 46 -0.60 6.33 -1.32
CA GLU A 46 -1.75 6.53 -2.21
C GLU A 46 -1.81 7.97 -2.74
N MET A 47 -1.68 8.96 -1.85
CA MET A 47 -1.65 10.38 -2.22
C MET A 47 -0.42 10.78 -3.04
N ALA A 48 0.65 9.97 -3.02
CA ALA A 48 1.83 10.18 -3.84
C ALA A 48 1.64 9.69 -5.28
N LEU A 49 0.76 8.71 -5.52
CA LEU A 49 0.52 8.19 -6.86
C LEU A 49 -0.16 9.24 -7.74
N LEU A 50 0.30 9.36 -8.98
CA LEU A 50 -0.41 10.15 -9.98
C LEU A 50 -1.67 9.39 -10.42
N TRP A 51 -2.72 10.11 -10.83
CA TRP A 51 -3.94 9.48 -11.35
C TRP A 51 -3.69 8.57 -12.56
N THR A 52 -2.65 8.85 -13.35
CA THR A 52 -2.21 7.99 -14.46
C THR A 52 -1.54 6.69 -14.01
N ALA A 53 -1.25 6.54 -12.73
CA ALA A 53 -0.67 5.34 -12.13
C ALA A 53 -1.73 4.32 -11.68
N VAL A 54 -3.00 4.73 -11.64
CA VAL A 54 -4.11 3.93 -11.10
C VAL A 54 -5.23 3.79 -12.13
N THR A 55 -6.07 2.77 -11.97
CA THR A 55 -7.24 2.59 -12.83
C THR A 55 -8.27 3.71 -12.64
N GLU A 56 -9.07 4.00 -13.66
CA GLU A 56 -10.16 4.98 -13.54
C GLU A 56 -11.18 4.59 -12.47
N ALA A 57 -11.42 3.28 -12.29
CA ALA A 57 -12.31 2.75 -11.26
C ALA A 57 -11.86 3.16 -9.85
N TRP A 58 -10.56 3.40 -9.63
CA TRP A 58 -10.03 3.81 -8.33
C TRP A 58 -10.70 5.06 -7.79
N ILE A 59 -11.08 6.01 -8.65
CA ILE A 59 -11.74 7.26 -8.24
C ILE A 59 -13.01 6.97 -7.42
N ASN A 60 -13.78 5.95 -7.81
CA ASN A 60 -15.02 5.59 -7.14
C ASN A 60 -14.79 4.76 -5.86
N GLU A 61 -13.69 4.00 -5.79
CA GLU A 61 -13.37 3.15 -4.63
C GLU A 61 -12.57 3.89 -3.55
N ARG A 62 -11.88 4.97 -3.93
CA ARG A 62 -10.90 5.68 -3.09
C ARG A 62 -11.48 6.17 -1.76
N GLU A 63 -12.68 6.74 -1.75
CA GLU A 63 -13.29 7.27 -0.52
C GLU A 63 -13.60 6.16 0.50
N THR A 64 -14.19 5.07 0.02
CA THR A 64 -14.43 3.87 0.84
C THR A 64 -13.11 3.29 1.34
N TRP A 65 -12.11 3.18 0.47
CA TRP A 65 -10.78 2.70 0.85
C TRP A 65 -10.12 3.60 1.91
N LEU A 66 -10.18 4.93 1.77
CA LEU A 66 -9.64 5.86 2.77
C LEU A 66 -10.31 5.67 4.13
N THR A 67 -11.63 5.46 4.14
CA THR A 67 -12.39 5.18 5.37
C THR A 67 -11.95 3.87 6.02
N LEU A 68 -11.72 2.81 5.23
CA LEU A 68 -11.23 1.52 5.72
C LEU A 68 -9.81 1.62 6.31
N VAL A 69 -8.91 2.34 5.64
CA VAL A 69 -7.55 2.56 6.12
C VAL A 69 -7.55 3.38 7.42
N ALA A 70 -8.30 4.48 7.47
CA ALA A 70 -8.37 5.35 8.64
C ALA A 70 -9.05 4.68 9.85
N SER A 71 -9.98 3.76 9.62
CA SER A 71 -10.69 3.02 10.67
C SER A 71 -9.99 1.72 11.07
N ALA A 72 -8.87 1.35 10.43
CA ALA A 72 -8.15 0.14 10.72
C ALA A 72 -7.76 0.03 12.20
N ARG A 73 -7.92 -1.18 12.75
CA ARG A 73 -7.56 -1.52 14.14
C ARG A 73 -6.53 -2.65 14.24
N SER A 74 -6.07 -3.17 13.11
CA SER A 74 -5.14 -4.27 13.06
C SER A 74 -4.41 -4.31 11.71
N GLU A 75 -3.30 -5.03 11.67
CA GLU A 75 -2.53 -5.23 10.44
C GLU A 75 -3.34 -5.95 9.35
N ARG A 76 -4.29 -6.82 9.73
CA ARG A 76 -5.23 -7.48 8.81
C ARG A 76 -5.99 -6.48 7.95
N HIS A 77 -6.55 -5.43 8.55
CA HIS A 77 -7.30 -4.41 7.81
C HIS A 77 -6.40 -3.69 6.79
N LEU A 78 -5.15 -3.42 7.20
CA LEU A 78 -4.17 -2.71 6.37
C LEU A 78 -3.60 -3.60 5.26
N ALA A 79 -3.47 -4.91 5.50
CA ALA A 79 -3.11 -5.88 4.46
C ALA A 79 -4.16 -5.91 3.34
N GLY A 80 -5.45 -5.97 3.69
CA GLY A 80 -6.54 -5.88 2.72
C GLY A 80 -6.53 -4.57 1.94
N ALA A 81 -6.24 -3.44 2.61
CA ALA A 81 -6.12 -2.15 1.96
C ALA A 81 -4.95 -2.09 0.96
N LEU A 82 -3.79 -2.66 1.31
CA LEU A 82 -2.63 -2.76 0.41
C LEU A 82 -2.93 -3.60 -0.83
N ILE A 83 -3.57 -4.77 -0.67
CA ILE A 83 -4.01 -5.60 -1.80
C ILE A 83 -4.96 -4.82 -2.71
N SER A 84 -5.88 -4.06 -2.12
CA SER A 84 -6.82 -3.24 -2.89
C SER A 84 -6.11 -2.16 -3.71
N LEU A 85 -5.13 -1.48 -3.12
CA LEU A 85 -4.35 -0.45 -3.81
C LEU A 85 -3.47 -1.05 -4.92
N GLU A 86 -2.85 -2.21 -4.68
CA GLU A 86 -2.07 -2.95 -5.68
C GLU A 86 -2.91 -3.30 -6.90
N ARG A 87 -4.11 -3.86 -6.68
CA ARG A 87 -5.04 -4.24 -7.75
C ARG A 87 -5.41 -3.07 -8.65
N HIS A 88 -5.41 -1.85 -8.09
CA HIS A 88 -5.74 -0.63 -8.83
C HIS A 88 -4.52 0.08 -9.41
N THR A 89 -3.30 -0.32 -9.06
CA THR A 89 -2.08 0.30 -9.57
C THR A 89 -1.71 -0.33 -10.92
N LEU A 90 -1.72 0.48 -11.96
CA LEU A 90 -1.48 0.07 -13.36
C LEU A 90 0.01 -0.03 -13.72
N VAL A 91 0.87 0.58 -12.92
CA VAL A 91 2.26 0.85 -13.30
C VAL A 91 3.22 0.25 -12.30
N MET A 92 3.95 -0.75 -12.78
CA MET A 92 4.97 -1.47 -12.04
C MET A 92 6.18 -1.70 -12.93
N ASP A 93 7.34 -1.89 -12.34
CA ASP A 93 8.49 -2.41 -13.06
C ASP A 93 8.32 -3.90 -13.42
N GLU A 94 9.19 -4.41 -14.28
CA GLU A 94 9.10 -5.77 -14.81
C GLU A 94 9.29 -6.83 -13.71
N GLN A 95 10.11 -6.52 -12.69
CA GLN A 95 10.42 -7.42 -11.57
C GLN A 95 9.22 -7.65 -10.67
N TRP A 96 8.25 -6.73 -10.66
CA TRP A 96 7.04 -6.91 -9.86
C TRP A 96 6.30 -8.20 -10.16
N THR A 97 6.30 -8.64 -11.43
CA THR A 97 5.59 -9.87 -11.82
C THR A 97 6.09 -11.11 -11.06
N GLU A 98 7.39 -11.15 -10.76
CA GLU A 98 8.03 -12.27 -10.04
C GLU A 98 7.77 -12.24 -8.53
N GLU A 99 7.55 -11.04 -7.97
CA GLU A 99 7.35 -10.82 -6.53
C GLU A 99 5.86 -10.73 -6.15
N LYS A 100 4.99 -10.34 -7.09
CA LYS A 100 3.57 -10.04 -6.86
C LYS A 100 2.85 -11.21 -6.22
N GLU A 101 2.99 -12.41 -6.77
CA GLU A 101 2.26 -13.58 -6.26
C GLU A 101 2.60 -13.85 -4.79
N ARG A 102 3.90 -13.85 -4.47
CA ARG A 102 4.37 -14.04 -3.09
C ARG A 102 3.87 -12.93 -2.17
N TRP A 103 4.01 -11.68 -2.60
CA TRP A 103 3.59 -10.52 -1.82
C TRP A 103 2.08 -10.53 -1.53
N VAL A 104 1.26 -10.88 -2.54
CA VAL A 104 -0.19 -11.00 -2.38
C VAL A 104 -0.54 -12.15 -1.45
N ASN A 105 0.09 -13.33 -1.61
CA ASN A 105 -0.18 -14.49 -0.76
C ASN A 105 0.13 -14.21 0.72
N GLU A 106 1.27 -13.59 1.02
CA GLU A 106 1.63 -13.23 2.40
C GLU A 106 0.63 -12.23 3.02
N LEU A 107 0.14 -11.26 2.24
CA LEU A 107 -0.90 -10.34 2.72
C LEU A 107 -2.26 -11.04 2.88
N LEU A 108 -2.61 -11.98 2.00
CA LEU A 108 -3.83 -12.78 2.12
C LEU A 108 -3.78 -13.68 3.35
N GLU A 109 -2.63 -14.25 3.70
CA GLU A 109 -2.44 -14.99 4.94
C GLU A 109 -2.72 -14.11 6.16
N MET A 110 -2.23 -12.86 6.19
CA MET A 110 -2.57 -11.90 7.25
C MET A 110 -4.09 -11.61 7.30
N VAL A 111 -4.76 -11.64 6.15
CA VAL A 111 -6.21 -11.40 6.06
C VAL A 111 -7.02 -12.59 6.57
N VAL A 112 -6.68 -13.80 6.12
CA VAL A 112 -7.50 -15.00 6.28
C VAL A 112 -7.19 -15.76 7.56
N LEU A 113 -5.95 -15.72 8.06
CA LEU A 113 -5.58 -16.53 9.22
C LEU A 113 -6.42 -16.13 10.44
N PRO A 114 -7.16 -17.07 11.05
CA PRO A 114 -7.76 -16.84 12.37
C PRO A 114 -6.61 -16.56 13.35
N LEU A 115 -6.89 -15.82 14.43
CA LEU A 115 -5.94 -15.60 15.51
C LEU A 115 -5.60 -16.94 16.17
N SER A 116 -4.73 -17.74 15.57
CA SER A 116 -4.03 -18.80 16.26
C SER A 116 -2.88 -18.12 16.99
N HIS A 117 -3.13 -17.72 18.23
CA HIS A 117 -2.26 -17.90 19.40
C HIS A 117 -2.68 -16.96 20.56
N GLY A 118 -2.87 -17.57 21.73
CA GLY A 118 -3.08 -16.91 23.02
C GLY A 118 -4.21 -17.54 23.81
#